data_AF-A0A9W8Y414-F1
#
_entry.id   AF-A0A9W8Y414-F1
#
_cell.length_a   1.000
_cell.length_b   1.000
_cell.length_c   1.000
_cell.angle_alpha   90.00
_cell.angle_beta   90.00
_cell.angle_gamma   90.00
#
_symmetry.space_group_name_H-M   'P 1'
#
loop_
_entity.id
_entity.type
_entity.pdbx_description
1 polymer ?
#
loop_
_entity_poly.entity_id
_entity_poly.type
_entity_poly.pdbx_seq_one_letter_code
_entity_poly.pdbx_strand_id
1 'polypeptide(L)'
;MSGRIVPTVDVVAAAGGLSGAGSGQQAPGTDFYQIKAKLEPFREIFHILLEDAQVARISLIEVDTQTRSTGDGVTIYTLYEERSHHRRPRWAKGRAIFPPDTPTELQTAIMKQDTCDVSVLAFLPHITDALQKIDARVDWLCGYIKPRILIHYSDMDLEKVAMHSMFGITCSSGEQYIADFTIEQFGHDDDCWFTLKPDYLDRFVEDGDLRIATDDEIVVTEEDVAGDEFMSSLVVTVKTICEEIDWKVYDGLPHQERRAWMESRAKLIMQRSL
;
A
#
# COMPACT_ATOMS: atom_id res chain seq x y z
N MET A 1 4.77 40.23 3.04
CA MET A 1 4.05 39.51 4.11
C MET A 1 2.83 38.88 3.48
N SER A 2 2.98 37.67 2.96
CA SER A 2 1.89 36.92 2.31
C SER A 2 1.39 35.89 3.31
N GLY A 3 0.11 35.98 3.69
CA GLY A 3 -0.50 35.12 4.67
C GLY A 3 -0.71 33.71 4.11
N ARG A 4 -0.17 32.70 4.79
CA ARG A 4 -0.60 31.31 4.63
C ARG A 4 -1.94 31.17 5.34
N ILE A 5 -2.99 31.01 4.56
CA ILE A 5 -4.28 30.48 5.02
C ILE A 5 -4.39 29.12 4.37
N VAL A 6 -4.15 28.06 5.13
CA VAL A 6 -4.55 26.71 4.75
C VAL A 6 -6.05 26.66 5.06
N PRO A 7 -6.95 26.57 4.05
CA PRO A 7 -8.34 26.31 4.35
C PRO A 7 -8.43 24.92 4.98
N THR A 8 -9.10 24.84 6.12
CA THR A 8 -9.57 23.58 6.69
C THR A 8 -10.49 22.96 5.64
N VAL A 9 -10.01 21.94 4.93
CA VAL A 9 -10.88 21.17 4.04
C VAL A 9 -11.71 20.30 4.96
N ASP A 10 -12.94 20.74 5.23
CA ASP A 10 -13.97 19.86 5.75
C ASP A 10 -14.08 18.68 4.78
N VAL A 11 -13.68 17.50 5.23
CA VAL A 11 -14.00 16.24 4.57
C VAL A 11 -15.51 16.11 4.69
N VAL A 12 -16.22 16.65 3.71
CA VAL A 12 -17.68 16.55 3.63
C VAL A 12 -18.01 15.08 3.48
N ALA A 13 -18.52 14.49 4.56
CA ALA A 13 -19.25 13.23 4.50
C ALA A 13 -20.40 13.41 3.48
N ALA A 14 -20.22 12.85 2.29
CA ALA A 14 -21.24 12.87 1.25
C ALA A 14 -22.38 11.93 1.67
N ALA A 15 -23.34 12.44 2.43
CA ALA A 15 -24.64 11.82 2.61
C ALA A 15 -25.49 12.06 1.35
N GLY A 16 -25.20 11.27 0.31
CA GLY A 16 -25.99 11.18 -0.92
C GLY A 16 -26.79 9.90 -0.93
N GLY A 17 -28.07 9.97 -0.54
CA GLY A 17 -29.01 8.87 -0.71
C GLY A 17 -29.26 8.60 -2.19
N LEU A 18 -28.74 7.49 -2.70
CA LEU A 18 -29.11 6.91 -3.98
C LEU A 18 -29.78 5.55 -3.72
N SER A 19 -31.10 5.53 -3.86
CA SER A 19 -31.87 4.32 -4.08
C SER A 19 -31.57 3.81 -5.49
N GLY A 20 -30.70 2.82 -5.60
CA GLY A 20 -30.34 2.14 -6.85
C GLY A 20 -30.20 0.64 -6.58
N ALA A 21 -30.64 -0.17 -7.55
CA ALA A 21 -30.85 -1.61 -7.46
C ALA A 21 -29.71 -2.40 -6.82
N GLY A 22 -30.06 -3.34 -5.93
CA GLY A 22 -29.11 -4.19 -5.24
C GLY A 22 -28.26 -5.01 -6.20
N SER A 23 -27.01 -4.59 -6.38
CA SER A 23 -25.92 -5.52 -6.63
C SER A 23 -25.91 -6.48 -5.43
N GLY A 24 -26.16 -7.76 -5.69
CA GLY A 24 -26.08 -8.78 -4.66
C GLY A 24 -24.65 -8.87 -4.18
N GLN A 25 -24.30 -8.13 -3.12
CA GLN A 25 -23.08 -8.36 -2.37
C GLN A 25 -23.11 -9.80 -1.90
N GLN A 26 -22.29 -10.63 -2.54
CA GLN A 26 -22.14 -12.02 -2.16
C GLN A 26 -21.51 -12.03 -0.77
N ALA A 27 -22.17 -12.66 0.20
CA ALA A 27 -21.60 -12.77 1.54
C ALA A 27 -20.26 -13.52 1.44
N PRO A 28 -19.18 -13.03 2.08
CA PRO A 28 -17.89 -13.67 2.00
C PRO A 28 -17.96 -15.12 2.51
N GLY A 29 -17.32 -16.04 1.79
CA GLY A 29 -17.18 -17.44 2.21
C GLY A 29 -16.44 -17.58 3.55
N THR A 30 -16.45 -18.81 4.10
CA THR A 30 -15.72 -19.13 5.35
C THR A 30 -14.22 -18.90 5.24
N ASP A 31 -13.69 -19.01 4.02
CA ASP A 31 -12.25 -18.91 3.74
C ASP A 31 -11.75 -17.46 3.81
N PHE A 32 -12.65 -16.47 3.65
CA PHE A 32 -12.31 -15.05 3.64
C PHE A 32 -11.59 -14.63 4.92
N TYR A 33 -12.19 -14.89 6.09
CA TYR A 33 -11.60 -14.50 7.37
C TYR A 33 -10.33 -15.29 7.68
N GLN A 34 -10.28 -16.56 7.26
CA GLN A 34 -9.11 -17.40 7.46
C GLN A 34 -7.90 -16.90 6.66
N ILE A 35 -8.10 -16.56 5.38
CA ILE A 35 -7.04 -16.03 4.51
C ILE A 35 -6.64 -14.65 4.96
N LYS A 36 -7.61 -13.76 5.23
CA LYS A 36 -7.33 -12.41 5.73
C LYS A 36 -6.45 -12.46 6.99
N ALA A 37 -6.78 -13.32 7.95
CA ALA A 37 -6.00 -13.50 9.17
C ALA A 37 -4.59 -14.08 8.93
N LYS A 38 -4.39 -14.88 7.87
CA LYS A 38 -3.07 -15.37 7.47
C LYS A 38 -2.22 -14.30 6.80
N LEU A 39 -2.85 -13.34 6.11
CA LEU A 39 -2.17 -12.28 5.36
C LEU A 39 -1.85 -11.05 6.21
N GLU A 40 -2.69 -10.76 7.20
CA GLU A 40 -2.57 -9.61 8.09
C GLU A 40 -1.15 -9.42 8.67
N PRO A 41 -0.42 -10.46 9.13
CA PRO A 41 0.93 -10.29 9.66
C PRO A 41 1.93 -9.77 8.62
N PHE A 42 1.80 -10.19 7.36
CA PHE A 42 2.65 -9.71 6.27
C PHE A 42 2.39 -8.23 5.96
N ARG A 43 1.11 -7.84 5.94
CA ARG A 43 0.71 -6.44 5.82
C ARG A 43 1.25 -5.59 6.98
N GLU A 44 1.18 -6.10 8.21
CA GLU A 44 1.73 -5.41 9.39
C GLU A 44 3.24 -5.21 9.27
N ILE A 45 4.00 -6.23 8.84
CA ILE A 45 5.44 -6.10 8.58
C ILE A 45 5.69 -4.96 7.60
N PHE A 46 4.95 -4.92 6.50
CA PHE A 46 5.09 -3.88 5.48
C PHE A 46 4.86 -2.48 6.07
N HIS A 47 3.79 -2.28 6.84
CA HIS A 47 3.52 -1.00 7.50
C HIS A 47 4.64 -0.58 8.46
N ILE A 48 5.12 -1.51 9.29
CA ILE A 48 6.21 -1.24 10.24
C ILE A 48 7.48 -0.80 9.51
N LEU A 49 7.79 -1.44 8.39
CA LEU A 49 8.97 -1.11 7.58
C LEU A 49 8.85 0.28 6.96
N LEU A 50 7.69 0.62 6.38
CA LEU A 50 7.48 1.94 5.80
C LEU A 50 7.50 3.04 6.87
N GLU A 51 7.00 2.77 8.08
CA GLU A 51 7.08 3.72 9.20
C GLU A 51 8.52 3.91 9.72
N ASP A 52 9.36 2.88 9.66
CA ASP A 52 10.76 2.94 10.10
C ASP A 52 11.75 3.33 8.97
N ALA A 53 11.30 3.36 7.72
CA ALA A 53 12.09 3.79 6.58
C ALA A 53 12.59 5.23 6.75
N GLN A 54 13.88 5.46 6.48
CA GLN A 54 14.42 6.81 6.40
C GLN A 54 14.19 7.36 5.00
N VAL A 55 13.34 8.38 4.88
CA VAL A 55 13.08 9.08 3.61
C VAL A 55 13.31 10.57 3.74
N ALA A 56 13.42 11.26 2.60
CA ALA A 56 13.56 12.70 2.57
C ALA A 56 12.32 13.36 3.20
N ARG A 57 12.55 14.28 4.13
CA ARG A 57 11.48 15.01 4.79
C ARG A 57 10.75 15.90 3.80
N ILE A 58 9.43 15.90 3.87
CA ILE A 58 8.55 16.74 3.06
C ILE A 58 8.38 18.09 3.76
N SER A 59 8.76 19.16 3.07
CA SER A 59 8.68 20.54 3.57
C SER A 59 7.33 21.20 3.32
N LEU A 60 6.66 20.81 2.23
CA LEU A 60 5.39 21.36 1.78
C LEU A 60 4.65 20.30 0.96
N ILE A 61 3.33 20.28 1.12
CA ILE A 61 2.40 19.55 0.26
C ILE A 61 1.46 20.59 -0.33
N GLU A 62 1.48 20.76 -1.65
CA GLU A 62 0.50 21.59 -2.35
C GLU A 62 -0.65 20.71 -2.82
N VAL A 63 -1.87 21.24 -2.76
CA VAL A 63 -3.08 20.54 -3.16
C VAL A 63 -3.70 21.30 -4.32
N ASP A 64 -3.78 20.67 -5.49
CA ASP A 64 -4.55 21.19 -6.61
C ASP A 64 -5.94 20.54 -6.59
N THR A 65 -6.91 21.32 -6.11
CA THR A 65 -8.34 20.96 -6.16
C THR A 65 -9.03 21.57 -7.38
N GLN A 66 -8.33 22.30 -8.26
CA GLN A 66 -8.88 22.96 -9.44
C GLN A 66 -8.93 22.07 -10.69
N THR A 67 -9.06 20.75 -10.55
CA THR A 67 -9.34 19.83 -11.65
C THR A 67 -10.84 19.77 -12.00
N ARG A 68 -11.46 20.93 -12.28
CA ARG A 68 -12.73 20.98 -13.05
C ARG A 68 -12.52 20.56 -14.52
N SER A 69 -11.28 20.39 -14.96
CA SER A 69 -10.88 20.11 -16.34
C SER A 69 -10.61 18.64 -16.65
N THR A 70 -10.42 17.76 -15.66
CA THR A 70 -10.29 16.31 -15.90
C THR A 70 -11.64 15.57 -15.84
N GLY A 71 -12.69 16.18 -15.29
CA GLY A 71 -14.03 15.57 -15.22
C GLY A 71 -14.20 14.51 -14.12
N ASP A 72 -13.10 13.96 -13.60
CA ASP A 72 -13.12 12.74 -12.79
C ASP A 72 -13.06 12.96 -11.26
N GLY A 73 -12.90 14.21 -10.80
CA GLY A 73 -12.95 14.54 -9.37
C GLY A 73 -11.73 14.08 -8.54
N VAL A 74 -10.61 13.76 -9.20
CA VAL A 74 -9.35 13.33 -8.57
C VAL A 74 -8.59 14.51 -7.97
N THR A 75 -8.14 14.38 -6.72
CA THR A 75 -7.32 15.39 -6.02
C THR A 75 -5.84 15.18 -6.28
N ILE A 76 -5.10 16.23 -6.65
CA ILE A 76 -3.65 16.11 -6.92
C ILE A 76 -2.86 16.71 -5.76
N TYR A 77 -1.87 15.97 -5.27
CA TYR A 77 -0.92 16.38 -4.25
C TYR A 77 0.49 16.48 -4.83
N THR A 78 1.12 17.63 -4.69
CA THR A 78 2.51 17.87 -5.09
C THR A 78 3.40 17.95 -3.85
N LEU A 79 4.40 17.06 -3.78
CA LEU A 79 5.32 16.94 -2.65
C LEU A 79 6.61 17.74 -2.91
N TYR A 80 7.02 18.54 -1.92
CA TYR A 80 8.26 19.31 -1.96
C TYR A 80 9.19 18.86 -0.84
N GLU A 81 10.33 18.29 -1.20
CA GLU A 81 11.34 17.86 -0.23
C GLU A 81 12.05 19.04 0.47
N GLU A 82 12.39 18.85 1.75
CA GLU A 82 13.22 19.76 2.52
C GLU A 82 14.69 19.64 2.07
N ARG A 83 15.10 20.51 1.14
CA ARG A 83 16.51 20.63 0.73
C ARG A 83 17.26 21.55 1.68
N SER A 84 18.29 21.04 2.36
CA SER A 84 19.18 21.87 3.17
C SER A 84 20.03 22.81 2.30
N HIS A 85 20.57 23.90 2.87
CA HIS A 85 21.51 24.82 2.19
C HIS A 85 22.74 24.12 1.57
N HIS A 86 23.02 22.88 1.97
CA HIS A 86 24.09 22.03 1.45
C HIS A 86 23.61 20.98 0.42
N ARG A 87 22.40 21.14 -0.14
CA ARG A 87 21.75 20.23 -1.11
C ARG A 87 21.53 18.78 -0.64
N ARG A 88 21.78 18.46 0.64
CA ARG A 88 21.47 17.14 1.18
C ARG A 88 20.03 17.10 1.71
N PRO A 89 19.26 16.03 1.44
CA PRO A 89 17.96 15.83 2.05
C PRO A 89 18.11 15.74 3.57
N ARG A 90 17.10 16.22 4.29
CA ARG A 90 16.96 15.92 5.72
C ARG A 90 16.16 14.64 5.85
N TRP A 91 16.81 13.58 6.28
CA TRP A 91 16.18 12.28 6.47
C TRP A 91 15.34 12.27 7.75
N ALA A 92 14.15 11.68 7.67
CA ALA A 92 13.23 11.49 8.79
C ALA A 92 12.52 10.13 8.67
N LYS A 93 11.83 9.72 9.74
CA LYS A 93 11.03 8.48 9.81
C LYS A 93 9.61 8.78 10.27
N GLY A 94 8.67 7.94 9.87
CA GLY A 94 7.26 8.00 10.25
C GLY A 94 6.67 9.42 10.20
N ARG A 95 5.95 9.83 11.25
CA ARG A 95 5.29 11.15 11.30
C ARG A 95 6.22 12.35 11.13
N ALA A 96 7.52 12.21 11.43
CA ALA A 96 8.48 13.30 11.31
C ALA A 96 8.84 13.64 9.85
N ILE A 97 8.49 12.75 8.91
CA ILE A 97 8.62 12.98 7.46
C ILE A 97 7.72 14.13 7.00
N PHE A 98 6.57 14.34 7.66
CA PHE A 98 5.51 15.19 7.14
C PHE A 98 5.44 16.56 7.82
N PRO A 99 4.84 17.56 7.16
CA PRO A 99 4.33 18.75 7.84
C PRO A 99 3.36 18.37 9.00
N PRO A 100 3.31 19.14 10.10
CA PRO A 100 2.53 18.77 11.29
C PRO A 100 1.03 18.56 11.06
N ASP A 101 0.46 19.24 10.05
CA ASP A 101 -0.98 19.25 9.76
C ASP A 101 -1.39 18.26 8.66
N THR A 102 -0.48 17.38 8.20
CA THR A 102 -0.78 16.38 7.19
C THR A 102 -1.73 15.30 7.75
N PRO A 103 -2.90 15.02 7.14
CA PRO A 103 -3.81 13.97 7.58
C PRO A 103 -3.15 12.59 7.60
N THR A 104 -3.56 11.71 8.52
CA THR A 104 -2.91 10.39 8.70
C THR A 104 -3.08 9.52 7.45
N GLU A 105 -4.23 9.60 6.80
CA GLU A 105 -4.57 8.88 5.58
C GLU A 105 -3.62 9.28 4.45
N LEU A 106 -3.34 10.59 4.31
CA LEU A 106 -2.40 11.10 3.32
C LEU A 106 -0.94 10.72 3.66
N GLN A 107 -0.57 10.68 4.94
CA GLN A 107 0.74 10.16 5.35
C GLN A 107 0.92 8.71 4.91
N THR A 108 -0.08 7.87 5.17
CA THR A 108 -0.08 6.45 4.75
C THR A 108 0.00 6.31 3.24
N ALA A 109 -0.78 7.10 2.49
CA ALA A 109 -0.76 7.09 1.04
C ALA A 109 0.63 7.44 0.49
N ILE A 110 1.25 8.50 1.01
CA ILE A 110 2.61 8.92 0.61
C ILE A 110 3.66 7.86 0.97
N MET A 111 3.60 7.25 2.16
CA MET A 111 4.57 6.21 2.55
C MET A 111 4.48 4.97 1.66
N LYS A 112 3.30 4.69 1.09
CA LYS A 112 3.04 3.54 0.23
C LYS A 112 3.23 3.84 -1.26
N GLN A 113 3.42 5.11 -1.62
CA GLN A 113 3.58 5.53 -3.00
C GLN A 113 4.74 4.77 -3.67
N ASP A 114 4.44 4.16 -4.80
CA ASP A 114 5.39 3.43 -5.66
C ASP A 114 6.06 2.22 -4.97
N THR A 115 5.39 1.66 -3.96
CA THR A 115 5.89 0.47 -3.22
C THR A 115 5.11 -0.81 -3.52
N CYS A 116 4.18 -0.78 -4.49
CA CYS A 116 3.30 -1.90 -4.81
C CYS A 116 4.08 -3.13 -5.30
N ASP A 117 5.00 -2.94 -6.26
CA ASP A 117 5.88 -3.97 -6.78
C ASP A 117 6.78 -4.57 -5.70
N VAL A 118 7.38 -3.72 -4.86
CA VAL A 118 8.19 -4.15 -3.72
C VAL A 118 7.38 -5.01 -2.77
N SER A 119 6.13 -4.64 -2.49
CA SER A 119 5.25 -5.44 -1.63
C SER A 119 5.04 -6.83 -2.23
N VAL A 120 4.73 -6.94 -3.52
CA VAL A 120 4.48 -8.24 -4.16
C VAL A 120 5.76 -9.06 -4.24
N LEU A 121 6.86 -8.50 -4.74
CA LEU A 121 8.16 -9.18 -4.84
C LEU A 121 8.64 -9.72 -3.50
N ALA A 122 8.51 -8.92 -2.45
CA ALA A 122 9.04 -9.28 -1.15
C ALA A 122 8.22 -10.36 -0.45
N PHE A 123 6.89 -10.32 -0.59
CA PHE A 123 6.00 -11.21 0.17
C PHE A 123 5.44 -12.40 -0.62
N LEU A 124 5.45 -12.38 -1.96
CA LEU A 124 4.81 -13.42 -2.78
C LEU A 124 5.27 -14.85 -2.43
N PRO A 125 6.58 -15.16 -2.26
CA PRO A 125 7.01 -16.51 -1.89
C PRO A 125 6.48 -16.94 -0.52
N HIS A 126 6.55 -16.03 0.47
CA HIS A 126 6.14 -16.32 1.85
C HIS A 126 4.62 -16.46 1.99
N ILE A 127 3.86 -15.62 1.31
CA ILE A 127 2.40 -15.69 1.25
C ILE A 127 1.97 -16.97 0.53
N THR A 128 2.64 -17.34 -0.57
CA THR A 128 2.39 -18.60 -1.28
C THR A 128 2.57 -19.79 -0.34
N ASP A 129 3.70 -19.88 0.38
CA ASP A 129 3.95 -20.95 1.35
C ASP A 129 2.92 -20.98 2.49
N ALA A 130 2.50 -19.81 2.97
CA ALA A 130 1.52 -19.69 4.05
C ALA A 130 0.12 -20.15 3.66
N LEU A 131 -0.27 -19.87 2.40
CA LEU A 131 -1.59 -20.17 1.85
C LEU A 131 -1.66 -21.55 1.17
N GLN A 132 -0.54 -22.11 0.72
CA GLN A 132 -0.49 -23.48 0.19
C GLN A 132 -0.97 -24.51 1.22
N LYS A 133 -0.77 -24.25 2.53
CA LYS A 133 -1.24 -25.12 3.63
C LYS A 133 -2.76 -25.26 3.72
N ILE A 134 -3.50 -24.41 3.02
CA ILE A 134 -4.96 -24.44 2.91
C ILE A 134 -5.42 -24.55 1.45
N ASP A 135 -4.56 -25.09 0.58
CA ASP A 135 -4.83 -25.33 -0.84
C ASP A 135 -5.26 -24.08 -1.63
N ALA A 136 -4.75 -22.90 -1.25
CA ALA A 136 -4.94 -21.66 -1.98
C ALA A 136 -3.71 -21.33 -2.84
N ARG A 137 -3.95 -20.83 -4.06
CA ARG A 137 -2.95 -20.32 -4.99
C ARG A 137 -2.86 -18.80 -4.88
N VAL A 138 -1.65 -18.27 -5.06
CA VAL A 138 -1.37 -16.83 -5.06
C VAL A 138 -0.69 -16.48 -6.37
N ASP A 139 -1.21 -15.48 -7.05
CA ASP A 139 -0.73 -14.95 -8.33
C ASP A 139 -0.33 -13.47 -8.13
N TRP A 140 0.72 -13.01 -8.82
CA TRP A 140 0.98 -11.58 -8.97
C TRP A 140 0.03 -11.03 -10.03
N LEU A 141 -0.88 -10.15 -9.63
CA LEU A 141 -1.77 -9.45 -10.54
C LEU A 141 -1.33 -8.00 -10.76
N CYS A 142 -1.51 -7.54 -12.00
CA CYS A 142 -1.29 -6.16 -12.40
C CYS A 142 -2.55 -5.57 -13.02
N GLY A 143 -2.79 -4.28 -12.81
CA GLY A 143 -3.87 -3.53 -13.45
C GLY A 143 -3.82 -2.04 -13.17
N TYR A 144 -4.75 -1.30 -13.76
CA TYR A 144 -4.87 0.15 -13.56
C TYR A 144 -5.94 0.43 -12.51
N ILE A 145 -5.62 1.28 -11.52
CA ILE A 145 -6.50 1.58 -10.39
C ILE A 145 -7.14 2.95 -10.60
N LYS A 146 -8.45 3.03 -10.39
CA LYS A 146 -9.23 4.28 -10.32
C LYS A 146 -8.73 5.11 -9.12
N PRO A 147 -7.96 6.18 -9.34
CA PRO A 147 -7.40 6.95 -8.24
C PRO A 147 -8.44 7.94 -7.71
N ARG A 148 -8.51 8.11 -6.38
CA ARG A 148 -9.18 9.26 -5.75
C ARG A 148 -8.21 10.42 -5.56
N ILE A 149 -6.93 10.10 -5.42
CA ILE A 149 -5.84 11.05 -5.32
C ILE A 149 -4.70 10.65 -6.27
N LEU A 150 -3.95 11.64 -6.74
CA LEU A 150 -2.65 11.46 -7.38
C LEU A 150 -1.60 12.18 -6.54
N ILE A 151 -0.44 11.56 -6.39
CA ILE A 151 0.67 12.11 -5.61
C ILE A 151 1.90 12.13 -6.50
N HIS A 152 2.64 13.23 -6.54
CA HIS A 152 3.91 13.29 -7.25
C HIS A 152 4.88 14.26 -6.57
N TYR A 153 6.18 14.08 -6.81
CA TYR A 153 7.20 15.02 -6.37
C TYR A 153 7.28 16.22 -7.33
N SER A 154 7.60 17.40 -6.78
CA SER A 154 7.64 18.67 -7.52
C SER A 154 8.65 18.71 -8.68
N ASP A 155 9.65 17.82 -8.68
CA ASP A 155 10.65 17.66 -9.73
C ASP A 155 10.39 16.46 -10.65
N MET A 156 9.23 15.82 -10.52
CA MET A 156 8.75 14.75 -11.39
C MET A 156 7.49 15.19 -12.14
N ASP A 157 7.33 14.68 -13.36
CA ASP A 157 6.11 14.86 -14.13
C ASP A 157 4.95 14.11 -13.46
N LEU A 158 3.73 14.67 -13.57
CA LEU A 158 2.53 14.01 -13.08
C LEU A 158 2.17 12.83 -13.99
N GLU A 159 2.36 11.63 -13.49
CA GLU A 159 1.85 10.41 -14.13
C GLU A 159 0.35 10.26 -13.83
N LYS A 160 -0.46 10.10 -14.87
CA LYS A 160 -1.93 10.12 -14.72
C LYS A 160 -2.48 8.81 -14.16
N VAL A 161 -1.92 7.68 -14.58
CA VAL A 161 -2.28 6.35 -14.09
C VAL A 161 -1.07 5.44 -14.29
N ALA A 162 -0.53 4.90 -13.20
CA ALA A 162 0.50 3.88 -13.24
C ALA A 162 -0.15 2.49 -13.17
N MET A 163 0.50 1.52 -13.80
CA MET A 163 0.18 0.12 -13.58
C MET A 163 0.50 -0.23 -12.11
N HIS A 164 -0.38 -1.01 -11.48
CA HIS A 164 -0.32 -1.30 -10.06
C HIS A 164 -0.29 -2.80 -9.81
N SER A 165 0.47 -3.21 -8.80
CA SER A 165 0.73 -4.61 -8.45
C SER A 165 0.04 -5.02 -7.15
N MET A 166 -0.53 -6.23 -7.15
CA MET A 166 -1.23 -6.80 -5.99
C MET A 166 -1.24 -8.33 -6.02
N PHE A 167 -1.74 -8.94 -4.94
CA PHE A 167 -1.90 -10.39 -4.85
C PHE A 167 -3.31 -10.81 -5.29
N GLY A 168 -3.38 -11.74 -6.25
CA GLY A 168 -4.58 -12.49 -6.57
C GLY A 168 -4.58 -13.83 -5.86
N ILE A 169 -5.62 -14.14 -5.10
CA ILE A 169 -5.71 -15.40 -4.34
C ILE A 169 -6.88 -16.21 -4.89
N THR A 170 -6.63 -17.48 -5.23
CA THR A 170 -7.66 -18.43 -5.67
C THR A 170 -7.69 -19.61 -4.70
N CYS A 171 -8.84 -19.83 -4.06
CA CYS A 171 -9.03 -20.90 -3.09
C CYS A 171 -9.38 -22.23 -3.79
N SER A 172 -9.27 -23.34 -3.05
CA SER A 172 -9.72 -24.65 -3.52
C SER A 172 -11.21 -24.72 -3.82
N SER A 173 -12.01 -23.87 -3.17
CA SER A 173 -13.44 -23.66 -3.45
C SER A 173 -13.71 -22.94 -4.78
N GLY A 174 -12.67 -22.35 -5.39
CA GLY A 174 -12.77 -21.48 -6.58
C GLY A 174 -13.07 -20.02 -6.25
N GLU A 175 -13.29 -19.67 -4.99
CA GLU A 175 -13.46 -18.27 -4.57
C GLU A 175 -12.16 -17.48 -4.75
N GLN A 176 -12.28 -16.23 -5.20
CA GLN A 176 -11.15 -15.38 -5.51
C GLN A 176 -11.16 -14.09 -4.69
N TYR A 177 -9.99 -13.75 -4.16
CA TYR A 177 -9.77 -12.57 -3.35
C TYR A 177 -8.62 -11.74 -3.91
N ILE A 178 -8.62 -10.44 -3.60
CA ILE A 178 -7.50 -9.53 -3.83
C ILE A 178 -6.95 -9.13 -2.47
N ALA A 179 -5.64 -9.22 -2.31
CA ALA A 179 -4.92 -8.53 -1.25
C ALA A 179 -4.04 -7.44 -1.88
N ASP A 180 -4.31 -6.19 -1.53
CA ASP A 180 -3.54 -5.03 -1.96
C ASP A 180 -3.02 -4.29 -0.73
N PHE A 181 -1.72 -4.43 -0.48
CA PHE A 181 -1.08 -3.82 0.69
C PHE A 181 -0.84 -2.32 0.53
N THR A 182 -1.16 -1.76 -0.64
CA THR A 182 -0.79 -0.43 -1.11
C THR A 182 -1.96 0.40 -1.65
N ILE A 183 -3.19 -0.09 -1.58
CA ILE A 183 -4.40 0.55 -2.16
C ILE A 183 -4.62 2.00 -1.68
N GLU A 184 -4.13 2.33 -0.48
CA GLU A 184 -4.21 3.63 0.15
C GLU A 184 -3.39 4.70 -0.60
N GLN A 185 -2.38 4.32 -1.40
CA GLN A 185 -1.63 5.26 -2.24
C GLN A 185 -2.53 6.00 -3.26
N PHE A 186 -3.68 5.40 -3.58
CA PHE A 186 -4.70 5.96 -4.47
C PHE A 186 -5.85 6.65 -3.72
N GLY A 187 -5.75 6.81 -2.40
CA GLY A 187 -6.73 7.52 -1.57
C GLY A 187 -7.96 6.69 -1.19
N HIS A 188 -7.84 5.36 -1.24
CA HIS A 188 -8.86 4.45 -0.71
C HIS A 188 -8.61 4.13 0.76
N ASP A 189 -9.65 3.65 1.44
CA ASP A 189 -9.63 3.42 2.89
C ASP A 189 -8.78 2.20 3.27
N ASP A 190 -8.22 2.21 4.49
CA ASP A 190 -7.36 1.13 5.01
C ASP A 190 -8.05 -0.23 4.98
N ASP A 191 -9.37 -0.28 5.20
CA ASP A 191 -10.16 -1.52 5.25
C ASP A 191 -10.34 -2.22 3.89
N CYS A 192 -9.99 -1.54 2.80
CA CYS A 192 -10.11 -2.02 1.42
C CYS A 192 -8.94 -2.91 0.97
N TRP A 193 -7.95 -3.15 1.83
CA TRP A 193 -6.76 -3.94 1.49
C TRP A 193 -7.04 -5.41 1.16
N PHE A 194 -8.18 -5.97 1.61
CA PHE A 194 -8.56 -7.36 1.34
C PHE A 194 -10.04 -7.48 1.00
N THR A 195 -10.36 -7.87 -0.23
CA THR A 195 -11.74 -7.98 -0.70
C THR A 195 -11.96 -9.20 -1.59
N LEU A 196 -13.23 -9.51 -1.87
CA LEU A 196 -13.60 -10.37 -2.99
C LEU A 196 -13.12 -9.76 -4.30
N LYS A 197 -12.62 -10.59 -5.22
CA LYS A 197 -12.14 -10.11 -6.52
C LYS A 197 -13.22 -9.38 -7.34
N PRO A 198 -14.47 -9.87 -7.47
CA PRO A 198 -15.52 -9.13 -8.17
C PRO A 198 -15.77 -7.73 -7.59
N ASP A 199 -15.83 -7.61 -6.26
CA ASP A 199 -16.00 -6.32 -5.59
C ASP A 199 -14.79 -5.40 -5.81
N TYR A 200 -13.59 -5.97 -5.87
CA TYR A 200 -12.37 -5.22 -6.16
C TYR A 200 -12.40 -4.60 -7.56
N LEU A 201 -12.74 -5.42 -8.57
CA LEU A 201 -12.83 -5.01 -9.97
C LEU A 201 -13.84 -3.87 -10.17
N ASP A 202 -15.02 -3.98 -9.57
CA ASP A 202 -16.07 -2.97 -9.66
C ASP A 202 -15.63 -1.64 -9.03
N ARG A 203 -15.10 -1.71 -7.82
CA ARG A 203 -14.82 -0.53 -6.98
C ARG A 203 -13.54 0.20 -7.36
N PHE A 204 -12.47 -0.52 -7.71
CA PHE A 204 -11.12 0.03 -7.72
C PHE A 204 -10.43 -0.05 -9.07
N VAL A 205 -10.80 -0.96 -9.96
CA VAL A 205 -10.04 -1.19 -11.21
C VAL A 205 -10.63 -0.38 -12.37
N GLU A 206 -9.78 0.28 -13.13
CA GLU A 206 -10.15 0.95 -14.37
C GLU A 206 -10.46 -0.10 -15.44
N ASP A 207 -11.59 0.06 -16.15
CA ASP A 207 -12.12 -0.89 -17.14
C ASP A 207 -12.41 -2.33 -16.64
N GLY A 208 -12.19 -2.61 -15.35
CA GLY A 208 -12.57 -3.86 -14.70
C GLY A 208 -11.71 -5.07 -15.06
N ASP A 209 -10.48 -4.87 -15.54
CA ASP A 209 -9.58 -5.96 -15.92
C ASP A 209 -8.29 -6.01 -15.08
N LEU A 210 -7.93 -7.22 -14.66
CA LEU A 210 -6.69 -7.54 -13.97
C LEU A 210 -6.06 -8.74 -14.66
N ARG A 211 -4.77 -8.67 -14.93
CA ARG A 211 -4.00 -9.75 -15.55
C ARG A 211 -2.91 -10.25 -14.62
N ILE A 212 -2.46 -11.48 -14.86
CA ILE A 212 -1.28 -12.01 -14.18
C ILE A 212 -0.03 -11.34 -14.79
N ALA A 213 0.92 -10.96 -13.94
CA ALA A 213 2.22 -10.45 -14.38
C ALA A 213 2.93 -11.52 -15.24
N THR A 214 3.54 -11.09 -16.34
CA THR A 214 4.34 -11.98 -17.19
C THR A 214 5.74 -12.17 -16.60
N ASP A 215 6.42 -13.25 -16.96
CA ASP A 215 7.79 -13.52 -16.50
C ASP A 215 8.76 -12.36 -16.86
N ASP A 216 8.60 -11.77 -18.05
CA ASP A 216 9.40 -10.62 -18.49
C ASP A 216 9.18 -9.39 -17.61
N GLU A 217 7.94 -9.13 -17.19
CA GLU A 217 7.61 -8.02 -16.28
C GLU A 217 8.19 -8.25 -14.89
N ILE A 218 8.08 -9.48 -14.37
CA ILE A 218 8.67 -9.84 -13.08
C ILE A 218 10.19 -9.59 -13.11
N VAL A 219 10.87 -10.03 -14.17
CA VAL A 219 12.32 -9.82 -14.33
C VAL A 219 12.68 -8.34 -14.40
N VAL A 220 11.96 -7.55 -15.21
CA VAL A 220 12.20 -6.10 -15.30
C VAL A 220 12.00 -5.43 -13.94
N THR A 221 10.92 -5.75 -13.22
CA THR A 221 10.66 -5.20 -11.89
C THR A 221 11.73 -5.64 -10.88
N GLU A 222 12.22 -6.88 -10.95
CA GLU A 222 13.35 -7.33 -10.12
C GLU A 222 14.63 -6.54 -10.40
N GLU A 223 14.94 -6.25 -11.67
CA GLU A 223 16.08 -5.43 -12.08
C GLU A 223 15.95 -3.98 -11.60
N ASP A 224 14.77 -3.38 -11.76
CA ASP A 224 14.48 -2.01 -11.31
C ASP A 224 14.60 -1.89 -9.79
N VAL A 225 13.99 -2.83 -9.05
CA VAL A 225 14.08 -2.88 -7.58
C VAL A 225 15.51 -3.15 -7.11
N ALA A 226 16.29 -3.96 -7.83
CA ALA A 226 17.69 -4.19 -7.51
C ALA A 226 18.58 -2.96 -7.80
N GLY A 227 18.19 -2.13 -8.78
CA GLY A 227 18.86 -0.88 -9.14
C GLY A 227 18.63 0.25 -8.14
N ASP A 228 17.52 0.21 -7.40
CA ASP A 228 17.19 1.18 -6.35
C ASP A 228 17.64 0.65 -4.96
N GLU A 229 18.60 1.35 -4.34
CA GLU A 229 19.17 0.95 -3.04
C GLU A 229 18.11 0.86 -1.93
N PHE A 230 17.12 1.76 -1.94
CA PHE A 230 16.06 1.79 -0.95
C PHE A 230 15.09 0.63 -1.14
N MET A 231 14.59 0.41 -2.35
CA MET A 231 13.65 -0.67 -2.66
C MET A 231 14.31 -2.05 -2.46
N SER A 232 15.56 -2.22 -2.89
CA SER A 232 16.34 -3.44 -2.66
C SER A 232 16.50 -3.74 -1.17
N SER A 233 16.83 -2.73 -0.36
CA SER A 233 16.94 -2.85 1.10
C SER A 233 15.63 -3.29 1.75
N LEU A 234 14.49 -2.74 1.29
CA LEU A 234 13.16 -3.16 1.77
C LEU A 234 12.89 -4.63 1.47
N VAL A 235 13.12 -5.09 0.23
CA VAL A 235 12.91 -6.51 -0.15
C VAL A 235 13.76 -7.45 0.70
N VAL A 236 15.06 -7.14 0.86
CA VAL A 236 15.97 -7.96 1.68
C VAL A 236 15.49 -8.00 3.14
N THR A 237 15.10 -6.86 3.68
CA THR A 237 14.63 -6.74 5.07
C THR A 237 13.35 -7.55 5.29
N VAL A 238 12.38 -7.45 4.40
CA VAL A 238 11.15 -8.27 4.45
C VAL A 238 11.47 -9.75 4.44
N LYS A 239 12.34 -10.20 3.51
CA LYS A 239 12.72 -11.62 3.41
C LYS A 239 13.35 -12.11 4.71
N THR A 240 14.32 -11.35 5.25
CA THR A 240 14.95 -11.69 6.54
C THR A 240 13.93 -11.74 7.68
N ILE A 241 12.98 -10.79 7.72
CA ILE A 241 11.93 -10.79 8.75
C ILE A 241 11.05 -12.04 8.64
N CYS A 242 10.56 -12.35 7.44
CA CYS A 242 9.70 -13.51 7.20
C CYS A 242 10.39 -14.85 7.52
N GLU A 243 11.70 -14.93 7.31
CA GLU A 243 12.53 -16.11 7.60
C GLU A 243 12.87 -16.26 9.09
N GLU A 244 13.11 -15.15 9.81
CA GLU A 244 13.49 -15.19 11.22
C GLU A 244 12.29 -15.23 12.19
N ILE A 245 11.09 -14.85 11.76
CA ILE A 245 9.90 -14.89 12.62
C ILE A 245 9.54 -16.34 12.96
N ASP A 246 9.42 -16.60 14.27
CA ASP A 246 8.76 -17.81 14.75
C ASP A 246 7.24 -17.66 14.61
N TRP A 247 6.73 -18.06 13.45
CA TRP A 247 5.30 -18.01 13.12
C TRP A 247 4.43 -18.83 14.09
N LYS A 248 4.97 -19.88 14.70
CA LYS A 248 4.24 -20.68 15.69
C LYS A 248 4.05 -19.90 16.98
N VAL A 249 5.07 -19.15 17.42
CA VAL A 249 4.94 -18.24 18.56
C VAL A 249 3.93 -17.16 18.23
N TYR A 250 4.05 -16.51 17.07
CA TYR A 250 3.13 -15.45 16.63
C TYR A 250 1.67 -15.92 16.62
N ASP A 251 1.39 -17.08 16.02
CA ASP A 251 0.05 -17.66 15.94
C ASP A 251 -0.54 -17.98 17.32
N GLY A 252 0.32 -18.31 18.30
CA GLY A 252 -0.06 -18.57 19.68
C GLY A 252 -0.39 -17.33 20.52
N LEU A 253 -0.07 -16.12 20.04
CA LEU A 253 -0.32 -14.88 20.77
C LEU A 253 -1.78 -14.42 20.68
N PRO A 254 -2.32 -13.80 21.75
CA PRO A 254 -3.59 -13.07 21.68
C PRO A 254 -3.55 -11.98 20.60
N HIS A 255 -4.67 -11.81 19.88
CA HIS A 255 -4.77 -10.84 18.77
C HIS A 255 -4.25 -9.43 19.12
N GLN A 256 -4.60 -8.93 20.31
CA GLN A 256 -4.20 -7.60 20.80
C GLN A 256 -2.69 -7.43 21.06
N GLU A 257 -1.93 -8.53 21.16
CA GLU A 257 -0.48 -8.52 21.44
C GLU A 257 0.36 -8.71 20.17
N ARG A 258 -0.23 -9.22 19.09
CA ARG A 258 0.46 -9.62 17.86
C ARG A 258 1.20 -8.46 17.21
N ARG A 259 0.56 -7.32 17.02
CA ARG A 259 1.18 -6.13 16.40
C ARG A 259 2.40 -5.65 17.19
N ALA A 260 2.28 -5.49 18.50
CA ALA A 260 3.37 -5.01 19.35
C ALA A 260 4.56 -6.00 19.36
N TRP A 261 4.25 -7.30 19.36
CA TRP A 261 5.27 -8.34 19.25
C TRP A 261 5.96 -8.30 17.88
N MET A 262 5.20 -8.19 16.79
CA MET A 262 5.70 -8.10 15.41
C MET A 262 6.62 -6.89 15.26
N GLU A 263 6.18 -5.71 15.72
CA GLU A 263 6.95 -4.47 15.71
C GLU A 263 8.28 -4.62 16.46
N SER A 264 8.26 -5.20 17.66
CA SER A 264 9.48 -5.43 18.43
C SER A 264 10.46 -6.36 17.73
N ARG A 265 9.98 -7.39 17.02
CA ARG A 265 10.83 -8.36 16.31
C ARG A 265 11.38 -7.77 15.01
N ALA A 266 10.53 -7.14 14.20
CA ALA A 266 10.92 -6.44 13.00
C ALA A 266 12.03 -5.41 13.30
N LYS A 267 11.86 -4.58 14.33
CA LYS A 267 12.88 -3.60 14.76
C LYS A 267 14.20 -4.23 15.16
N LEU A 268 14.16 -5.34 15.91
CA LEU A 268 15.37 -6.04 16.33
C LEU A 268 16.08 -6.73 15.15
N ILE A 269 15.35 -7.16 14.12
CA ILE A 269 15.92 -7.70 12.87
C ILE A 269 16.57 -6.56 12.07
N MET A 270 15.85 -5.46 11.84
CA MET A 270 16.38 -4.28 11.13
C MET A 270 17.67 -3.73 11.74
N GLN A 271 17.77 -3.70 13.08
CA GLN A 271 18.97 -3.24 13.78
C GLN A 271 20.20 -4.14 13.60
N ARG A 272 20.02 -5.40 13.18
CA ARG A 272 21.12 -6.35 12.95
C ARG A 272 21.59 -6.38 11.49
N SER A 273 20.76 -5.89 10.58
CA SER A 273 21.03 -5.87 9.14
C SER A 273 21.71 -4.58 8.65
N LEU A 274 21.86 -3.58 9.55
CA LEU A 274 22.59 -2.32 9.34
C LEU A 274 23.99 -2.38 9.97
#